data_AF-R6YVE9-F1
#
_entry.id   AF-R6YVE9-F1
#
_cell.length_a   1.000
_cell.length_b   1.000
_cell.length_c   1.000
_cell.angle_alpha   90.00
_cell.angle_beta   90.00
_cell.angle_gamma   90.00
#
_symmetry.space_group_name_H-M   'P 1'
#
loop_
_entity.id
_entity.type
_entity.pdbx_description
1 polymer ?
#
loop_
_entity_poly.entity_id
_entity_poly.type
_entity_poly.pdbx_seq_one_letter_code
_entity_poly.pdbx_strand_id
1 'polypeptide(L)'
;MYDYKLYDTGVTGTTKGNVTIESDGYYYVNNQKTKILAPTLNEEKMETEDINDMGVLCKLIDGKYYIGETYVNSTYHKIANRGGNNNGIGMEISVSEKSDIFRNFQLASKLCAYLLDEYNLTYDDIKQHHYFSGKDCPMTLRKNNLWNYFMHLVETEKNIRDYTKEGYQFKLIPLSKNVKENGRVTNLEEDTKYQILITYQNEEVLLNNF
;
A
#
# COMPACT_ATOMS: atom_id res chain seq x y z
N MET A 1 -0.69 25.87 -0.64
CA MET A 1 -0.93 24.56 0.01
C MET A 1 -2.06 23.91 -0.76
N TYR A 2 -1.87 22.71 -1.33
CA TYR A 2 -2.91 22.07 -2.14
C TYR A 2 -3.58 21.00 -1.29
N ASP A 3 -4.81 21.25 -0.85
CA ASP A 3 -5.60 20.29 -0.09
C ASP A 3 -5.96 19.09 -0.97
N TYR A 4 -6.14 17.93 -0.32
CA TYR A 4 -6.67 16.74 -0.95
C TYR A 4 -8.11 17.01 -1.44
N LYS A 5 -8.29 17.22 -2.75
CA LYS A 5 -9.59 17.59 -3.32
C LYS A 5 -10.19 16.44 -4.12
N LEU A 6 -11.47 16.19 -3.83
CA LEU A 6 -12.34 15.30 -4.59
C LEU A 6 -13.25 16.12 -5.49
N TYR A 7 -13.25 15.80 -6.77
CA TYR A 7 -14.09 16.43 -7.78
C TYR A 7 -15.25 15.52 -8.10
N ASP A 8 -16.47 16.00 -7.89
CA ASP A 8 -17.69 15.33 -8.34
C ASP A 8 -17.61 15.10 -9.85
N THR A 9 -17.76 13.86 -10.28
CA THR A 9 -17.65 13.48 -11.69
C THR A 9 -18.93 13.78 -12.48
N GLY A 10 -20.06 14.01 -11.80
CA GLY A 10 -21.39 14.05 -12.39
C GLY A 10 -21.97 12.67 -12.74
N VAL A 11 -21.26 11.60 -12.39
CA VAL A 11 -21.63 10.21 -12.68
C VAL A 11 -22.00 9.50 -11.38
N THR A 12 -23.02 8.64 -11.43
CA THR A 12 -23.49 7.81 -10.32
C THR A 12 -23.11 6.35 -10.48
N GLY A 13 -23.04 5.60 -9.39
CA GLY A 13 -22.82 4.15 -9.46
C GLY A 13 -23.05 3.43 -8.14
N THR A 14 -22.83 2.12 -8.16
CA THR A 14 -23.05 1.21 -7.03
C THR A 14 -21.87 0.30 -6.73
N THR A 15 -20.85 0.30 -7.61
CA THR A 15 -19.65 -0.53 -7.51
C THR A 15 -18.39 0.34 -7.52
N LYS A 16 -17.21 -0.25 -7.30
CA LYS A 16 -15.94 0.48 -7.44
C LYS A 16 -15.82 1.08 -8.85
N GLY A 17 -15.37 2.33 -8.93
CA GLY A 17 -15.17 3.02 -10.21
C GLY A 17 -13.87 2.59 -10.88
N ASN A 18 -13.94 2.13 -12.13
CA ASN A 18 -12.80 2.03 -13.03
C ASN A 18 -12.67 3.33 -13.82
N VAL A 19 -11.51 3.99 -13.74
CA VAL A 19 -11.27 5.29 -14.38
C VAL A 19 -10.46 5.10 -15.66
N THR A 20 -10.99 5.58 -16.78
CA THR A 20 -10.33 5.60 -18.10
C THR A 20 -10.37 7.01 -18.69
N ILE A 21 -9.67 7.21 -19.80
CA ILE A 21 -9.72 8.42 -20.63
C ILE A 21 -10.09 8.00 -22.06
N GLU A 22 -11.02 8.70 -22.67
CA GLU A 22 -11.45 8.47 -24.05
C GLU A 22 -10.92 9.56 -24.99
N SER A 23 -11.09 9.39 -26.31
CA SER A 23 -10.60 10.30 -27.37
C SER A 23 -11.03 11.78 -27.23
N ASP A 24 -12.10 12.06 -26.48
CA ASP A 24 -12.52 13.42 -26.19
C ASP A 24 -11.67 14.13 -25.12
N GLY A 25 -10.82 13.37 -24.41
CA GLY A 25 -9.91 13.84 -23.36
C GLY A 25 -10.53 13.90 -21.97
N TYR A 26 -11.77 13.45 -21.80
CA TYR A 26 -12.44 13.43 -20.49
C TYR A 26 -12.14 12.12 -19.77
N TYR A 27 -12.15 12.18 -18.43
CA TYR A 27 -12.24 10.96 -17.64
C TYR A 27 -13.59 10.29 -17.83
N TYR A 28 -13.58 8.98 -17.83
CA TYR A 28 -14.76 8.12 -17.79
C TYR A 28 -14.69 7.28 -16.52
N VAL A 29 -15.83 7.04 -15.88
CA VAL A 29 -15.95 6.09 -14.76
C VAL A 29 -16.92 5.01 -15.16
N ASN A 30 -16.47 3.75 -15.19
CA ASN A 30 -17.28 2.60 -15.61
C ASN A 30 -18.00 2.85 -16.96
N ASN A 31 -17.26 3.36 -17.95
CA ASN A 31 -17.73 3.71 -19.30
C ASN A 31 -18.73 4.88 -19.37
N GLN A 32 -18.93 5.62 -18.27
CA GLN A 32 -19.75 6.82 -18.25
C GLN A 32 -18.87 8.06 -18.27
N LYS A 33 -19.10 8.92 -19.27
CA LYS A 33 -18.38 10.19 -19.42
C LYS A 33 -18.57 11.07 -18.20
N THR A 34 -17.47 11.56 -17.63
CA THR A 34 -17.50 12.54 -16.53
C THR A 34 -17.44 13.97 -17.07
N LYS A 35 -17.73 14.94 -16.21
CA LYS A 35 -17.50 16.37 -16.52
C LYS A 35 -16.05 16.82 -16.35
N ILE A 36 -15.12 15.90 -16.04
CA ILE A 36 -13.74 16.26 -15.66
C ILE A 36 -12.80 15.91 -16.81
N LEU A 37 -12.07 16.92 -17.29
CA LEU A 37 -11.05 16.76 -18.30
C LEU A 37 -9.78 16.18 -17.69
N ALA A 38 -9.17 15.20 -18.36
CA ALA A 38 -7.85 14.72 -18.00
C ALA A 38 -6.79 15.81 -18.25
N PRO A 39 -5.69 15.85 -17.45
CA PRO A 39 -4.64 16.83 -17.67
C PRO A 39 -3.90 16.53 -18.98
N THR A 40 -3.43 17.57 -19.67
CA THR A 40 -2.66 17.49 -20.91
C THR A 40 -1.16 17.66 -20.65
N LEU A 41 -0.32 17.17 -21.56
CA LEU A 41 1.12 17.45 -21.57
C LEU A 41 1.46 18.23 -22.84
N ASN A 42 2.00 19.45 -22.71
CA ASN A 42 2.31 20.31 -23.86
C ASN A 42 1.15 20.47 -24.85
N GLU A 43 -0.07 20.66 -24.33
CA GLU A 43 -1.33 20.76 -25.10
C GLU A 43 -1.81 19.45 -25.77
N GLU A 44 -1.02 18.37 -25.68
CA GLU A 44 -1.41 17.04 -26.14
C GLU A 44 -2.32 16.35 -25.12
N LYS A 45 -3.38 15.71 -25.62
CA LYS A 45 -4.27 14.90 -24.79
C LYS A 45 -3.55 13.62 -24.38
N MET A 46 -3.69 13.27 -23.10
CA MET A 46 -3.22 11.99 -22.58
C MET A 46 -4.32 10.93 -22.76
N GLU A 47 -3.91 9.67 -22.81
CA GLU A 47 -4.79 8.51 -22.98
C GLU A 47 -4.84 7.63 -21.72
N THR A 48 -5.65 6.58 -21.72
CA THR A 48 -5.81 5.68 -20.56
C THR A 48 -4.47 5.05 -20.16
N GLU A 49 -3.64 4.73 -21.14
CA GLU A 49 -2.32 4.12 -21.02
C GLU A 49 -1.31 5.04 -20.32
N ASP A 50 -1.60 6.34 -20.29
CA ASP A 50 -0.79 7.34 -19.59
C ASP A 50 -1.15 7.44 -18.10
N ILE A 51 -2.28 6.89 -17.67
CA ILE A 51 -2.54 6.70 -16.25
C ILE A 51 -1.52 5.71 -15.70
N ASN A 52 -0.86 6.06 -14.59
CA ASN A 52 0.05 5.13 -13.94
C ASN A 52 -0.68 3.84 -13.52
N ASP A 53 0.05 2.74 -13.35
CA ASP A 53 -0.57 1.41 -13.19
C ASP A 53 -1.32 1.20 -11.86
N MET A 54 -1.27 2.18 -10.95
CA MET A 54 -2.08 2.19 -9.73
C MET A 54 -3.38 2.99 -9.86
N GLY A 55 -3.63 3.55 -11.05
CA GLY A 55 -4.88 4.20 -11.42
C GLY A 55 -5.07 5.60 -10.81
N VAL A 56 -6.27 6.15 -11.07
CA VAL A 56 -6.73 7.41 -10.49
C VAL A 56 -7.54 7.12 -9.24
N LEU A 57 -7.37 7.94 -8.20
CA LEU A 57 -8.25 7.95 -7.04
C LEU A 57 -9.70 8.13 -7.49
N CYS A 58 -10.53 7.12 -7.27
CA CYS A 58 -11.98 7.20 -7.46
C CYS A 58 -12.69 6.75 -6.19
N LYS A 59 -13.57 7.60 -5.66
CA LYS A 59 -14.38 7.33 -4.46
C LYS A 59 -15.86 7.30 -4.86
N LEU A 60 -16.58 6.29 -4.37
CA LEU A 60 -18.03 6.22 -4.45
C LEU A 60 -18.59 6.67 -3.10
N ILE A 61 -19.28 7.82 -3.07
CA ILE A 61 -19.85 8.42 -1.86
C ILE A 61 -21.31 8.71 -2.15
N ASP A 62 -22.22 8.12 -1.37
CA ASP A 62 -23.67 8.29 -1.50
C ASP A 62 -24.18 8.11 -2.94
N GLY A 63 -23.69 7.07 -3.62
CA GLY A 63 -24.09 6.73 -4.99
C GLY A 63 -23.46 7.60 -6.09
N LYS A 64 -22.55 8.52 -5.76
CA LYS A 64 -21.85 9.41 -6.71
C LYS A 64 -20.35 9.14 -6.76
N TYR A 65 -19.78 9.17 -7.95
CA TYR A 65 -18.34 9.05 -8.12
C TYR A 65 -17.65 10.40 -8.01
N TYR A 66 -16.53 10.40 -7.30
CA TYR A 66 -15.60 11.51 -7.19
C TYR A 66 -14.22 11.05 -7.60
N ILE A 67 -13.47 11.89 -8.31
CA ILE A 67 -12.05 11.63 -8.61
C ILE A 67 -11.14 12.62 -7.90
N GLY A 68 -9.97 12.14 -7.51
CA GLY A 68 -8.92 13.00 -6.96
C GLY A 68 -8.33 13.93 -8.00
N GLU A 69 -7.66 15.00 -7.54
CA GLU A 69 -6.88 15.83 -8.44
C GLU A 69 -5.72 15.04 -9.07
N THR A 70 -5.61 15.11 -10.39
CA THR A 70 -4.53 14.48 -11.16
C THR A 70 -3.65 15.54 -11.83
N TYR A 71 -2.45 15.11 -12.25
CA TYR A 71 -1.54 15.90 -13.05
C TYR A 71 -0.69 15.00 -13.92
N VAL A 72 -0.12 15.54 -15.00
CA VAL A 72 0.92 14.84 -15.75
C VAL A 72 2.26 15.10 -15.08
N ASN A 73 2.94 14.03 -14.66
CA ASN A 73 4.36 14.09 -14.35
C ASN A 73 5.15 14.01 -15.66
N SER A 74 5.74 15.13 -16.09
CA SER A 74 6.47 15.23 -17.35
C SER A 74 7.75 14.40 -17.40
N THR A 75 8.34 14.05 -16.26
CA THR A 75 9.53 13.19 -16.24
C THR A 75 9.16 11.75 -16.58
N TYR A 76 8.08 11.24 -15.97
CA TYR A 76 7.65 9.85 -16.16
C TYR A 76 6.63 9.68 -17.28
N HIS A 77 6.15 10.79 -17.87
CA HIS A 77 5.07 10.82 -18.86
C HIS A 77 3.85 10.03 -18.38
N LYS A 78 3.46 10.26 -17.13
CA LYS A 78 2.31 9.59 -16.50
C LYS A 78 1.37 10.57 -15.83
N ILE A 79 0.08 10.32 -15.95
CA ILE A 79 -0.96 10.88 -15.09
C ILE A 79 -0.83 10.24 -13.71
N ALA A 80 -0.70 11.08 -12.69
CA ALA A 80 -0.58 10.67 -11.31
C ALA A 80 -1.47 11.47 -10.37
N ASN A 81 -1.70 10.92 -9.18
CA ASN A 81 -2.57 11.52 -8.18
C ASN A 81 -1.81 12.61 -7.41
N ARG A 82 -2.41 13.79 -7.25
CA ARG A 82 -1.86 14.82 -6.35
C ARG A 82 -2.17 14.49 -4.88
N GLY A 83 -1.60 15.28 -3.98
CA GLY A 83 -1.90 15.24 -2.55
C GLY A 83 -0.88 14.49 -1.69
N GLY A 84 -0.05 13.62 -2.27
CA GLY A 84 0.95 12.82 -1.52
C GLY A 84 1.85 13.65 -0.61
N ASN A 85 2.43 14.74 -1.10
CA ASN A 85 3.35 15.59 -0.32
C ASN A 85 2.66 16.39 0.81
N ASN A 86 1.37 16.67 0.69
CA ASN A 86 0.66 17.52 1.64
C ASN A 86 -0.13 16.71 2.69
N ASN A 87 -0.42 15.45 2.40
CA ASN A 87 -1.32 14.62 3.22
C ASN A 87 -0.71 13.27 3.61
N GLY A 88 0.51 12.96 3.13
CA GLY A 88 1.17 11.67 3.38
C GLY A 88 2.34 11.76 4.35
N ILE A 89 2.63 10.64 5.00
CA ILE A 89 3.88 10.41 5.73
C ILE A 89 4.81 9.63 4.80
N GLY A 90 5.84 10.30 4.28
CA GLY A 90 6.84 9.66 3.43
C GLY A 90 7.76 8.73 4.23
N MET A 91 7.83 7.46 3.82
CA MET A 91 8.72 6.45 4.43
C MET A 91 9.70 5.92 3.38
N GLU A 92 10.99 5.97 3.70
CA GLU A 92 12.04 5.39 2.87
C GLU A 92 12.54 4.09 3.49
N ILE A 93 12.42 2.99 2.73
CA ILE A 93 12.97 1.70 3.12
C ILE A 93 14.41 1.65 2.62
N SER A 94 15.37 1.75 3.53
CA SER A 94 16.78 1.74 3.15
C SER A 94 17.16 0.45 2.43
N VAL A 95 17.91 0.58 1.34
CA VAL A 95 18.50 -0.52 0.60
C VAL A 95 20.01 -0.29 0.50
N SER A 96 20.80 -1.29 0.88
CA SER A 96 22.25 -1.30 0.68
C SER A 96 22.73 -2.72 0.43
N GLU A 97 23.87 -2.88 -0.24
CA GLU A 97 24.44 -4.20 -0.57
C GLU A 97 24.65 -5.10 0.64
N LYS A 98 24.87 -4.51 1.82
CA LYS A 98 25.09 -5.22 3.09
C LYS A 98 23.82 -5.35 3.93
N SER A 99 22.70 -4.77 3.50
CA SER A 99 21.45 -4.80 4.26
C SER A 99 20.66 -6.08 4.02
N ASP A 100 20.03 -6.57 5.08
CA ASP A 100 19.00 -7.58 4.99
C ASP A 100 17.69 -6.90 4.58
N ILE A 101 17.40 -6.94 3.29
CA ILE A 101 16.25 -6.21 2.74
C ILE A 101 14.91 -6.69 3.32
N PHE A 102 14.78 -7.98 3.61
CA PHE A 102 13.57 -8.53 4.22
C PHE A 102 13.41 -8.05 5.66
N ARG A 103 14.51 -7.90 6.40
CA ARG A 103 14.46 -7.25 7.72
C ARG A 103 14.01 -5.79 7.60
N ASN A 104 14.48 -5.06 6.58
CA ASN A 104 14.05 -3.68 6.38
C ASN A 104 12.56 -3.59 6.03
N PHE A 105 12.03 -4.54 5.24
CA PHE A 105 10.59 -4.66 5.00
C PHE A 105 9.80 -4.93 6.28
N GLN A 106 10.27 -5.83 7.16
CA GLN A 106 9.63 -6.12 8.45
C GLN A 106 9.65 -4.90 9.39
N LEU A 107 10.75 -4.15 9.45
CA LEU A 107 10.83 -2.95 10.27
C LEU A 107 9.90 -1.84 9.73
N ALA A 108 9.86 -1.67 8.42
CA ALA A 108 8.95 -0.73 7.78
C ALA A 108 7.49 -1.13 8.00
N SER A 109 7.15 -2.43 7.95
CA SER A 109 5.78 -2.89 8.16
C SER A 109 5.30 -2.67 9.59
N LYS A 110 6.18 -2.83 10.59
CA LYS A 110 5.90 -2.46 12.00
C LYS A 110 5.56 -0.98 12.13
N LEU A 111 6.31 -0.10 11.45
CA LEU A 111 6.03 1.33 11.45
C LEU A 111 4.71 1.64 10.74
N CYS A 112 4.43 1.03 9.59
CA CYS A 112 3.13 1.19 8.93
C CYS A 112 1.97 0.78 9.85
N ALA A 113 2.04 -0.40 10.48
CA ALA A 113 1.00 -0.88 11.40
C ALA A 113 0.79 0.07 12.59
N TYR A 114 1.86 0.66 13.12
CA TYR A 114 1.78 1.72 14.13
C TYR A 114 1.05 2.97 13.61
N LEU A 115 1.41 3.45 12.42
CA LEU A 115 0.82 4.65 11.83
C LEU A 115 -0.66 4.46 11.47
N LEU A 116 -1.05 3.24 11.07
CA LEU A 116 -2.46 2.89 10.85
C LEU A 116 -3.29 3.11 12.12
N ASP A 117 -2.80 2.66 13.28
CA ASP A 117 -3.45 2.88 14.56
C ASP A 117 -3.47 4.36 14.94
N GLU A 118 -2.29 5.00 14.92
CA GLU A 118 -2.07 6.35 15.43
C GLU A 118 -2.95 7.39 14.73
N TYR A 119 -3.12 7.23 13.41
CA TYR A 119 -3.84 8.18 12.58
C TYR A 119 -5.22 7.67 12.12
N ASN A 120 -5.69 6.55 12.68
CA ASN A 120 -6.96 5.92 12.31
C ASN A 120 -7.09 5.71 10.78
N LEU A 121 -6.03 5.18 10.18
CA LEU A 121 -5.93 4.91 8.75
C LEU A 121 -6.26 3.45 8.45
N THR A 122 -6.61 3.18 7.20
CA THR A 122 -6.89 1.84 6.67
C THR A 122 -5.74 1.35 5.80
N TYR A 123 -5.72 0.05 5.47
CA TYR A 123 -4.72 -0.50 4.55
C TYR A 123 -4.75 0.16 3.16
N ASP A 124 -5.91 0.69 2.75
CA ASP A 124 -6.06 1.43 1.50
C ASP A 124 -5.29 2.76 1.50
N ASP A 125 -4.95 3.31 2.67
CA ASP A 125 -4.19 4.56 2.79
C ASP A 125 -2.67 4.34 2.61
N ILE A 126 -2.23 3.08 2.56
CA ILE A 126 -0.84 2.73 2.24
C ILE A 126 -0.65 2.79 0.72
N LYS A 127 0.06 3.81 0.26
CA LYS A 127 0.32 4.06 -1.16
C LYS A 127 1.80 4.03 -1.49
N GLN A 128 2.13 3.54 -2.68
CA GLN A 128 3.47 3.65 -3.24
C GLN A 128 3.71 5.06 -3.77
N HIS A 129 4.96 5.52 -3.84
CA HIS A 129 5.29 6.79 -4.48
C HIS A 129 4.84 6.81 -5.96
N HIS A 130 4.87 5.65 -6.64
CA HIS A 130 4.33 5.49 -7.99
C HIS A 130 2.90 6.03 -8.15
N TYR A 131 2.03 5.82 -7.16
CA TYR A 131 0.65 6.31 -7.16
C TYR A 131 0.55 7.84 -7.31
N PHE A 132 1.53 8.56 -6.75
CA PHE A 132 1.55 10.01 -6.68
C PHE A 132 2.42 10.69 -7.73
N SER A 133 3.31 9.96 -8.41
CA SER A 133 4.22 10.55 -9.40
C SER A 133 4.41 9.77 -10.69
N GLY A 134 4.02 8.50 -10.75
CA GLY A 134 4.39 7.60 -11.84
C GLY A 134 5.85 7.12 -11.79
N LYS A 135 6.66 7.57 -10.81
CA LYS A 135 8.02 7.04 -10.59
C LYS A 135 7.94 5.57 -10.22
N ASP A 136 8.81 4.73 -10.76
CA ASP A 136 8.94 3.32 -10.34
C ASP A 136 9.56 3.20 -8.93
N CYS A 137 8.76 3.53 -7.90
CA CYS A 137 9.18 3.65 -6.52
C CYS A 137 8.02 3.22 -5.59
N PRO A 138 8.26 2.33 -4.60
CA PRO A 138 9.54 1.72 -4.22
C PRO A 138 10.01 0.63 -5.21
N MET A 139 11.14 0.86 -5.88
CA MET A 139 11.57 0.12 -7.07
C MET A 139 11.76 -1.37 -6.80
N THR A 140 12.44 -1.71 -5.70
CA THR A 140 12.71 -3.13 -5.38
C THR A 140 11.43 -3.91 -5.13
N LEU A 141 10.43 -3.31 -4.48
CA LEU A 141 9.15 -3.97 -4.26
C LEU A 141 8.38 -4.16 -5.56
N ARG A 142 8.35 -3.14 -6.42
CA ARG A 142 7.63 -3.15 -7.69
C ARG A 142 8.23 -4.13 -8.69
N LYS A 143 9.54 -4.03 -8.96
CA LYS A 143 10.22 -4.87 -9.96
C LYS A 143 10.29 -6.35 -9.60
N ASN A 144 10.09 -6.70 -8.34
CA ASN A 144 10.14 -8.09 -7.87
C ASN A 144 8.77 -8.63 -7.42
N ASN A 145 7.66 -7.93 -7.71
CA ASN A 145 6.31 -8.32 -7.31
C ASN A 145 6.14 -8.54 -5.78
N LEU A 146 6.89 -7.80 -4.96
CA LEU A 146 6.91 -7.95 -3.50
C LEU A 146 5.94 -7.01 -2.78
N TRP A 147 5.15 -6.20 -3.49
CA TRP A 147 4.21 -5.28 -2.86
C TRP A 147 3.16 -6.02 -2.00
N ASN A 148 2.54 -7.07 -2.54
CA ASN A 148 1.57 -7.86 -1.79
C ASN A 148 2.21 -8.56 -0.58
N TYR A 149 3.45 -9.03 -0.73
CA TYR A 149 4.23 -9.56 0.38
C TYR A 149 4.46 -8.50 1.47
N PHE A 150 4.83 -7.27 1.10
CA PHE A 150 4.97 -6.17 2.04
C PHE A 150 3.65 -5.84 2.75
N MET A 151 2.53 -5.75 2.03
CA MET A 151 1.22 -5.52 2.62
C MET A 151 0.81 -6.64 3.60
N HIS A 152 1.14 -7.90 3.29
CA HIS A 152 0.91 -9.02 4.21
C HIS A 152 1.75 -8.90 5.50
N LEU A 153 2.99 -8.41 5.42
CA LEU A 153 3.77 -8.09 6.61
C LEU A 153 3.10 -6.99 7.44
N VAL A 154 2.53 -5.96 6.80
CA VAL A 154 1.83 -4.88 7.52
C VAL A 154 0.59 -5.42 8.23
N GLU A 155 -0.21 -6.23 7.55
CA GLU A 155 -1.40 -6.88 8.11
C GLU A 155 -1.03 -7.77 9.30
N THR A 156 0.01 -8.58 9.17
CA THR A 156 0.51 -9.44 10.26
C THR A 156 0.92 -8.60 11.46
N GLU A 157 1.69 -7.53 11.27
CA GLU A 157 2.12 -6.65 12.36
C GLU A 157 0.95 -5.90 12.99
N LYS A 158 -0.06 -5.50 12.21
CA LYS A 158 -1.29 -4.88 12.72
C LYS A 158 -2.09 -5.86 13.58
N ASN A 159 -2.25 -7.10 13.13
CA ASN A 159 -2.92 -8.15 13.91
C ASN A 159 -2.21 -8.43 15.23
N ILE A 160 -0.87 -8.58 15.20
CA ILE A 160 -0.07 -8.75 16.43
C ILE A 160 -0.30 -7.58 17.40
N ARG A 161 -0.28 -6.34 16.89
CA ARG A 161 -0.53 -5.15 17.72
C ARG A 161 -1.93 -5.16 18.34
N ASP A 162 -2.96 -5.49 17.57
CA ASP A 162 -4.35 -5.49 18.05
C ASP A 162 -4.55 -6.57 19.13
N TYR A 163 -4.09 -7.80 18.89
CA TYR A 163 -4.13 -8.84 19.92
C TYR A 163 -3.31 -8.47 21.15
N THR A 164 -2.15 -7.82 21.00
CA THR A 164 -1.40 -7.35 22.17
C THR A 164 -2.15 -6.29 22.98
N LYS A 165 -2.93 -5.40 22.35
CA LYS A 165 -3.81 -4.46 23.08
C LYS A 165 -4.93 -5.17 23.84
N GLU A 166 -5.41 -6.30 23.32
CA GLU A 166 -6.40 -7.16 23.98
C GLU A 166 -5.80 -7.97 25.15
N GLY A 167 -4.47 -7.99 25.30
CA GLY A 167 -3.76 -8.67 26.39
C GLY A 167 -3.08 -9.98 25.99
N TYR A 168 -3.08 -10.33 24.71
CA TYR A 168 -2.32 -11.49 24.21
C TYR A 168 -0.81 -11.21 24.20
N GLN A 169 -0.03 -12.23 24.56
CA GLN A 169 1.41 -12.22 24.44
C GLN A 169 1.85 -13.34 23.49
N PHE A 170 2.89 -13.08 22.71
CA PHE A 170 3.42 -14.02 21.71
C PHE A 170 4.91 -14.23 21.95
N LYS A 171 5.34 -15.49 21.95
CA LYS A 171 6.75 -15.87 22.00
C LYS A 171 7.04 -16.94 20.96
N LEU A 172 7.94 -16.64 20.03
CA LEU A 172 8.46 -17.63 19.10
C LEU A 172 9.52 -18.47 19.82
N ILE A 173 9.37 -19.79 19.72
CA ILE A 173 10.30 -20.78 20.27
C ILE A 173 10.97 -21.49 19.09
N PRO A 174 12.24 -21.17 18.78
CA PRO A 174 12.97 -21.88 17.74
C PRO A 174 13.16 -23.34 18.10
N LEU A 175 12.83 -24.25 17.18
CA LEU A 175 13.14 -25.68 17.32
C LEU A 175 14.32 -26.09 16.44
N SER A 176 14.53 -25.37 15.33
CA SER A 176 15.70 -25.54 14.47
C SER A 176 16.76 -24.46 14.71
N LYS A 177 18.04 -24.83 14.56
CA LYS A 177 19.20 -23.94 14.76
C LYS A 177 19.25 -22.75 13.77
N ASN A 178 18.62 -22.89 12.62
CA ASN A 178 18.51 -21.83 11.61
C ASN A 178 17.40 -20.81 11.92
N VAL A 179 16.55 -21.05 12.92
CA VAL A 179 15.49 -20.12 13.34
C VAL A 179 15.96 -19.31 14.53
N LYS A 180 15.81 -17.98 14.48
CA LYS A 180 16.09 -17.07 15.59
C LYS A 180 14.82 -16.73 16.34
N GLU A 181 14.94 -16.34 17.61
CA GLU A 181 13.80 -15.92 18.46
C GLU A 181 13.00 -14.74 17.88
N ASN A 182 13.64 -13.92 17.04
CA ASN A 182 12.97 -12.85 16.30
C ASN A 182 12.33 -13.32 14.97
N GLY A 183 12.18 -14.63 14.78
CA GLY A 183 11.59 -15.26 13.59
C GLY A 183 12.46 -15.26 12.34
N ARG A 184 13.70 -14.75 12.39
CA ARG A 184 14.60 -14.78 11.22
C ARG A 184 15.12 -16.18 10.98
N VAL A 185 15.08 -16.61 9.71
CA VAL A 185 15.69 -17.86 9.24
C VAL A 185 17.05 -17.54 8.61
N THR A 186 18.12 -18.18 9.09
CA THR A 186 19.50 -17.91 8.64
C THR A 186 19.97 -18.82 7.51
N ASN A 187 19.31 -19.95 7.31
CA ASN A 187 19.61 -20.90 6.24
C ASN A 187 18.30 -21.56 5.79
N LEU A 188 18.00 -21.52 4.49
CA LEU A 188 16.78 -22.09 3.92
C LEU A 188 16.92 -23.57 3.50
N GLU A 189 18.15 -24.10 3.46
CA GLU A 189 18.43 -25.51 3.14
C GLU A 189 18.15 -26.44 4.32
N GLU A 190 17.97 -25.88 5.52
CA GLU A 190 17.70 -26.62 6.74
C GLU A 190 16.20 -26.54 7.11
N ASP A 191 15.69 -27.61 7.74
CA ASP A 191 14.33 -27.64 8.29
C ASP A 191 14.04 -26.39 9.12
N THR A 192 12.95 -25.69 8.82
CA THR A 192 12.52 -24.49 9.54
C THR A 192 11.40 -24.84 10.50
N LYS A 193 11.74 -25.32 11.70
CA LYS A 193 10.77 -25.73 12.73
C LYS A 193 10.75 -24.72 13.87
N TYR A 194 9.54 -24.35 14.28
CA TYR A 194 9.33 -23.43 15.40
C TYR A 194 7.94 -23.64 16.02
N GLN A 195 7.80 -23.16 17.25
CA GLN A 195 6.53 -23.05 17.95
C GLN A 195 6.22 -21.58 18.24
N ILE A 196 4.94 -21.27 18.38
CA ILE A 196 4.48 -19.98 18.91
C ILE A 196 3.73 -20.28 20.21
N LEU A 197 4.29 -19.81 21.32
CA LEU A 197 3.59 -19.76 22.60
C LEU A 197 2.73 -18.51 22.63
N ILE A 198 1.43 -18.69 22.83
CA ILE A 198 0.45 -17.63 23.01
C ILE A 198 0.00 -17.67 24.47
N THR A 199 0.08 -16.53 25.15
CA THR A 199 -0.39 -16.39 26.53
C THR A 199 -1.54 -15.37 26.58
N TYR A 200 -2.66 -15.74 27.21
CA TYR A 200 -3.82 -14.87 27.42
C TYR A 200 -4.46 -15.18 28.78
N GLN A 201 -4.65 -14.18 29.64
CA GLN A 201 -5.27 -14.36 30.97
C GLN A 201 -4.62 -15.48 31.82
N ASN A 202 -3.29 -15.66 31.70
CA ASN A 202 -2.49 -16.73 32.31
C ASN A 202 -2.72 -18.14 31.76
N GLU A 203 -3.52 -18.30 30.70
CA GLU A 203 -3.60 -19.54 29.93
C GLU A 203 -2.57 -19.53 28.81
N GLU A 204 -1.95 -20.68 28.57
CA GLU A 204 -0.91 -20.87 27.55
C GLU A 204 -1.38 -21.85 26.49
N VAL A 205 -1.24 -21.45 25.21
CA VAL A 205 -1.50 -22.28 24.05
C VAL A 205 -0.24 -22.35 23.20
N LEU A 206 0.18 -23.57 22.86
CA LEU A 206 1.33 -23.82 22.01
C LEU A 206 0.85 -24.15 20.58
N LEU A 207 1.17 -23.29 19.62
CA LEU A 207 0.95 -23.58 18.20
C LEU A 207 2.21 -24.18 17.60
N ASN A 208 2.05 -25.35 16.98
CA ASN A 208 3.13 -26.03 16.28
C ASN A 208 3.09 -25.68 14.79
N ASN A 209 4.23 -25.30 14.22
CA ASN A 209 4.41 -25.23 12.77
C ASN A 209 5.51 -26.23 12.37
N PHE A 210 5.11 -27.28 11.66
CA PHE A 210 5.98 -28.40 11.24
C PHE A 210 6.30 -28.32 9.76
#